data_AF-A0A6A2VD47-F1
#
_entry.id   AF-A0A6A2VD47-F1
#
_cell.length_a   1.000
_cell.length_b   1.000
_cell.length_c   1.000
_cell.angle_alpha   90.00
_cell.angle_beta   90.00
_cell.angle_gamma   90.00
#
_symmetry.space_group_name_H-M   'P 1'
#
loop_
_entity.id
_entity.type
_entity.pdbx_description
1 polymer ?
#
loop_
_entity_poly.entity_id
_entity_poly.type
_entity_poly.pdbx_seq_one_letter_code
_entity_poly.pdbx_strand_id
1 'polypeptide(L)'
;MGSETSLTLLGEQMDWAKAAAVSNILPDAYRSQPGNILVAINYGASMGLQPAESLYRIHVIKGRPTMSAELIAAQVRKHGHKLHIYKDYEHQSVTAEIIRSDDPDFKFVEKRDMDWAKRMGLAGKDNWRKDPMTMLKWRAITAVAREACPETLYGAGYTPDEMDYLAYVTVPPQQDSSPMAP
;
A
#
# COMPACT_ATOMS: atom_id res chain seq x y z
N MET A 1 -13.76 -15.11 -32.25
CA MET A 1 -13.60 -16.16 -31.23
C MET A 1 -12.96 -15.66 -29.93
N GLY A 2 -11.97 -14.74 -29.92
CA GLY A 2 -11.37 -14.26 -28.65
C GLY A 2 -12.23 -13.33 -27.77
N SER A 3 -13.22 -12.63 -28.33
CA SER A 3 -14.08 -11.69 -27.58
C SER A 3 -15.17 -12.38 -26.76
N GLU A 4 -15.78 -13.45 -27.28
CA GLU A 4 -16.82 -14.22 -26.56
C GLU A 4 -16.23 -14.96 -25.36
N THR A 5 -15.06 -15.61 -25.52
CA THR A 5 -14.36 -16.30 -24.42
C THR A 5 -13.93 -15.34 -23.30
N SER A 6 -13.57 -14.10 -23.64
CA SER A 6 -13.21 -13.09 -22.64
C SER A 6 -14.41 -12.59 -21.84
N LEU A 7 -15.59 -12.48 -22.49
CA LEU A 7 -16.83 -12.04 -21.83
C LEU A 7 -17.40 -13.13 -20.93
N THR A 8 -17.33 -14.41 -21.35
CA THR A 8 -17.74 -15.54 -20.52
C THR A 8 -16.86 -15.68 -19.27
N LEU A 9 -15.54 -15.51 -19.42
CA LEU A 9 -14.60 -15.55 -18.30
C LEU A 9 -14.88 -14.44 -17.27
N LEU A 10 -15.19 -13.23 -17.72
CA LEU A 10 -15.53 -12.13 -16.82
C LEU A 10 -16.87 -12.38 -16.10
N GLY A 11 -17.84 -13.01 -16.78
CA GLY A 11 -19.09 -13.46 -16.19
C GLY A 11 -18.88 -14.46 -15.06
N GLU A 12 -18.07 -15.50 -15.30
CA GLU A 12 -17.72 -16.50 -14.29
C GLU A 12 -16.99 -15.89 -13.08
N GLN A 13 -16.04 -14.97 -13.32
CA GLN A 13 -15.35 -14.25 -12.25
C GLN A 13 -16.31 -13.39 -11.42
N MET A 14 -17.29 -12.76 -12.05
CA MET A 14 -18.29 -11.95 -11.37
C MET A 14 -19.22 -12.80 -10.51
N ASP A 15 -19.62 -13.98 -10.99
CA ASP A 15 -20.47 -14.89 -10.22
C ASP A 15 -19.73 -15.47 -9.02
N TRP A 16 -18.45 -15.83 -9.19
CA TRP A 16 -17.59 -16.17 -8.06
C TRP A 16 -17.46 -15.01 -7.06
N ALA A 17 -17.27 -13.78 -7.53
CA ALA A 17 -17.13 -12.61 -6.66
C ALA A 17 -18.42 -12.32 -5.86
N LYS A 18 -19.60 -12.50 -6.46
CA LYS A 18 -20.89 -12.41 -5.75
C LYS A 18 -21.01 -13.47 -4.65
N ALA A 19 -20.59 -14.71 -4.94
CA ALA A 19 -20.58 -15.79 -3.97
C ALA A 19 -19.58 -15.54 -2.82
N ALA A 20 -18.41 -14.95 -3.13
CA ALA A 20 -17.42 -14.60 -2.12
C ALA A 20 -17.88 -13.42 -1.23
N ALA A 21 -18.61 -12.44 -1.79
CA ALA A 21 -19.03 -11.22 -1.11
C ALA A 21 -19.96 -11.44 0.10
N VAL A 22 -20.63 -12.60 0.19
CA VAL A 22 -21.48 -12.95 1.34
C VAL A 22 -20.73 -13.62 2.49
N SER A 23 -19.44 -13.95 2.28
CA SER A 23 -18.62 -14.61 3.29
C SER A 23 -18.15 -13.63 4.38
N ASN A 24 -18.24 -14.07 5.64
CA ASN A 24 -17.73 -13.31 6.78
C ASN A 24 -16.20 -13.43 6.95
N ILE A 25 -15.52 -14.29 6.19
CA ILE A 25 -14.06 -14.43 6.24
C ILE A 25 -13.34 -13.26 5.57
N LEU A 26 -14.03 -12.54 4.67
CA LEU A 26 -13.47 -11.41 3.96
C LEU A 26 -13.47 -10.14 4.84
N PRO A 27 -12.45 -9.28 4.66
CA PRO A 27 -12.46 -7.94 5.24
C PRO A 27 -13.72 -7.16 4.86
N ASP A 28 -14.16 -6.26 5.75
CA ASP A 28 -15.41 -5.50 5.58
C ASP A 28 -15.47 -4.70 4.27
N ALA A 29 -14.32 -4.23 3.76
CA ALA A 29 -14.22 -3.50 2.50
C ALA A 29 -14.67 -4.31 1.25
N TYR A 30 -14.74 -5.64 1.37
CA TYR A 30 -15.13 -6.56 0.30
C TYR A 30 -16.51 -7.19 0.48
N ARG A 31 -17.07 -7.11 1.69
CA ARG A 31 -18.40 -7.67 1.99
C ARG A 31 -19.47 -6.91 1.22
N SER A 32 -20.35 -7.65 0.55
CA SER A 32 -21.39 -7.10 -0.33
C SER A 32 -20.84 -6.19 -1.46
N GLN A 33 -19.55 -6.30 -1.79
CA GLN A 33 -18.87 -5.47 -2.80
C GLN A 33 -18.16 -6.35 -3.85
N PRO A 34 -18.91 -7.10 -4.69
CA PRO A 34 -18.32 -8.04 -5.66
C PRO A 34 -17.41 -7.34 -6.69
N GLY A 35 -17.70 -6.09 -7.05
CA GLY A 35 -16.81 -5.31 -7.93
C GLY A 35 -15.42 -5.08 -7.32
N ASN A 36 -15.36 -4.76 -6.02
CA ASN A 36 -14.08 -4.56 -5.32
C ASN A 36 -13.27 -5.86 -5.25
N ILE A 37 -13.94 -6.99 -5.05
CA ILE A 37 -13.32 -8.33 -5.04
C ILE A 37 -12.67 -8.62 -6.41
N LEU A 38 -13.41 -8.38 -7.49
CA LEU A 38 -12.96 -8.63 -8.85
C LEU A 38 -11.73 -7.76 -9.20
N VAL A 39 -11.79 -6.47 -8.87
CA VAL A 39 -10.66 -5.54 -9.06
C VAL A 39 -9.45 -5.97 -8.25
N ALA A 40 -9.62 -6.30 -6.97
CA ALA A 40 -8.52 -6.72 -6.11
C ALA A 40 -7.86 -8.02 -6.60
N ILE A 41 -8.65 -9.01 -7.03
CA ILE A 41 -8.13 -10.28 -7.57
C ILE A 41 -7.36 -10.06 -8.85
N ASN A 42 -7.92 -9.32 -9.81
CA ASN A 42 -7.24 -9.07 -11.09
C ASN A 42 -5.97 -8.24 -10.90
N TYR A 43 -6.01 -7.26 -10.00
CA TYR A 43 -4.84 -6.47 -9.64
C TYR A 43 -3.76 -7.34 -8.97
N GLY A 44 -4.14 -8.18 -8.01
CA GLY A 44 -3.22 -9.13 -7.39
C GLY A 44 -2.67 -10.17 -8.36
N ALA A 45 -3.48 -10.66 -9.30
CA ALA A 45 -3.05 -11.59 -10.33
C ALA A 45 -1.95 -10.98 -11.21
N SER A 46 -2.02 -9.68 -11.52
CA SER A 46 -0.94 -8.98 -12.25
C SER A 46 0.39 -8.97 -11.49
N MET A 47 0.33 -9.04 -10.16
CA MET A 47 1.50 -9.18 -9.27
C MET A 47 1.90 -10.64 -9.01
N GLY A 48 1.14 -11.59 -9.54
CA GLY A 48 1.29 -13.03 -9.31
C GLY A 48 0.80 -13.49 -7.93
N LEU A 49 -0.15 -12.78 -7.32
CA LEU A 49 -0.82 -13.19 -6.09
C LEU A 49 -2.00 -14.11 -6.40
N GLN A 50 -2.25 -15.05 -5.50
CA GLN A 50 -3.46 -15.89 -5.55
C GLN A 50 -4.68 -15.09 -5.07
N PRO A 51 -5.92 -15.43 -5.49
CA PRO A 51 -7.12 -14.67 -5.14
C PRO A 51 -7.29 -14.39 -3.65
N ALA A 52 -7.05 -15.39 -2.80
CA ALA A 52 -7.11 -15.21 -1.35
C ALA A 52 -6.09 -14.19 -0.84
N GLU A 53 -4.85 -14.26 -1.33
CA GLU A 53 -3.77 -13.35 -0.96
C GLU A 53 -4.08 -11.91 -1.41
N SER A 54 -4.64 -11.74 -2.60
CA SER A 54 -5.09 -10.45 -3.12
C SER A 54 -6.09 -9.78 -2.18
N LEU A 55 -7.09 -10.53 -1.71
CA LEU A 55 -8.14 -10.01 -0.83
C LEU A 55 -7.65 -9.65 0.58
N TYR A 56 -6.57 -10.27 1.06
CA TYR A 56 -6.01 -9.95 2.38
C TYR A 56 -4.92 -8.86 2.33
N ARG A 57 -4.18 -8.73 1.23
CA ARG A 57 -3.00 -7.85 1.15
C ARG A 57 -3.22 -6.56 0.37
N ILE A 58 -4.25 -6.49 -0.48
CA ILE A 58 -4.63 -5.28 -1.20
C ILE A 58 -5.76 -4.61 -0.43
N HIS A 59 -5.66 -3.28 -0.28
CA HIS A 59 -6.72 -2.47 0.29
C HIS A 59 -7.03 -1.31 -0.67
N VAL A 60 -8.30 -0.94 -0.77
CA VAL A 60 -8.72 0.22 -1.57
C VAL A 60 -9.06 1.37 -0.65
N ILE A 61 -8.34 2.48 -0.78
CA ILE A 61 -8.63 3.72 -0.04
C ILE A 61 -8.96 4.82 -1.03
N LYS A 62 -10.17 5.38 -0.91
CA LYS A 62 -10.68 6.48 -1.77
C LYS A 62 -10.49 6.17 -3.27
N GLY A 63 -10.79 4.95 -3.67
CA GLY A 63 -10.69 4.49 -5.07
C GLY A 63 -9.27 4.19 -5.56
N ARG A 64 -8.26 4.24 -4.69
CA ARG A 64 -6.87 3.90 -5.03
C ARG A 64 -6.44 2.59 -4.37
N PRO A 65 -5.92 1.62 -5.14
CA PRO A 65 -5.35 0.41 -4.57
C PRO A 65 -4.08 0.79 -3.79
N THR A 66 -3.94 0.16 -2.63
CA THR A 66 -2.80 0.27 -1.73
C THR A 66 -2.36 -1.12 -1.35
N MET A 67 -1.08 -1.27 -1.07
CA MET A 67 -0.49 -2.54 -0.65
C MET A 67 -0.01 -2.45 0.79
N SER A 68 -0.07 -3.55 1.52
CA SER A 68 0.65 -3.62 2.78
C SER A 68 2.16 -3.48 2.56
N ALA A 69 2.87 -2.96 3.55
CA ALA A 69 4.34 -2.82 3.48
C ALA A 69 5.03 -4.19 3.34
N GLU A 70 4.38 -5.26 3.83
CA GLU A 70 4.85 -6.63 3.67
C GLU A 70 4.77 -7.10 2.22
N LEU A 71 3.67 -6.78 1.53
CA LEU A 71 3.52 -7.10 0.11
C LEU A 71 4.54 -6.31 -0.72
N ILE A 72 4.75 -5.03 -0.41
CA ILE A 72 5.81 -4.22 -1.05
C ILE A 72 7.18 -4.88 -0.86
N ALA A 73 7.54 -5.25 0.38
CA ALA A 73 8.80 -5.93 0.66
C ALA A 73 8.93 -7.29 -0.05
N ALA A 74 7.84 -8.03 -0.19
CA ALA A 74 7.80 -9.30 -0.92
C ALA A 74 8.04 -9.07 -2.43
N GLN A 75 7.42 -8.06 -3.03
CA GLN A 75 7.60 -7.71 -4.43
C GLN A 75 9.03 -7.28 -4.72
N VAL A 76 9.64 -6.44 -3.87
CA VAL A 76 11.06 -6.03 -3.99
C VAL A 76 11.96 -7.27 -4.06
N ARG A 77 11.79 -8.22 -3.14
CA ARG A 77 12.59 -9.46 -3.12
C ARG A 77 12.29 -10.39 -4.29
N LYS A 78 11.02 -10.48 -4.71
CA LYS A 78 10.58 -11.31 -5.84
C LYS A 78 11.25 -10.89 -7.15
N HIS A 79 11.51 -9.59 -7.34
CA HIS A 79 12.22 -9.05 -8.51
C HIS A 79 13.76 -9.13 -8.37
N GLY A 80 14.26 -9.83 -7.35
CA GLY A 80 15.69 -10.09 -7.16
C GLY A 80 16.46 -8.98 -6.46
N HIS A 81 15.81 -7.89 -6.05
CA HIS A 81 16.45 -6.81 -5.30
C HIS A 81 16.71 -7.24 -3.85
N LYS A 82 17.75 -6.67 -3.24
CA LYS A 82 18.07 -6.91 -1.83
C LYS A 82 17.45 -5.80 -0.99
N LEU A 83 16.65 -6.18 0.02
CA LEU A 83 16.05 -5.26 1.00
C LEU A 83 16.61 -5.55 2.39
N HIS A 84 17.35 -4.61 2.94
CA HIS A 84 17.89 -4.66 4.31
C HIS A 84 17.14 -3.68 5.22
N ILE A 85 17.00 -4.06 6.49
CA ILE A 85 16.27 -3.27 7.49
C ILE A 85 17.11 -3.23 8.76
N TYR A 86 17.46 -2.03 9.20
CA TYR A 86 18.24 -1.77 10.40
C TYR A 86 17.35 -1.05 11.40
N LYS A 87 17.23 -1.59 12.61
CA LYS A 87 16.42 -1.00 13.69
C LYS A 87 17.31 -0.50 14.80
N ASP A 88 17.14 0.76 15.16
CA ASP A 88 17.73 1.37 16.33
C ASP A 88 16.63 1.59 17.36
N TYR A 89 16.62 0.74 18.39
CA TYR A 89 15.61 0.78 19.44
C TYR A 89 15.85 1.90 20.46
N GLU A 90 17.11 2.31 20.64
CA GLU A 90 17.48 3.36 21.59
C GLU A 90 17.02 4.72 21.08
N HIS A 91 17.29 5.02 19.81
CA HIS A 91 16.89 6.28 19.17
C HIS A 91 15.53 6.20 18.47
N GLN A 92 14.81 5.08 18.62
CA GLN A 92 13.53 4.80 17.96
C GLN A 92 13.53 5.19 16.47
N SER A 93 14.44 4.56 15.71
CA SER A 93 14.56 4.80 14.28
C SER A 93 14.75 3.52 13.48
N VAL A 94 14.33 3.54 12.22
CA VAL A 94 14.49 2.43 11.29
C VAL A 94 15.07 2.96 9.98
N THR A 95 16.11 2.30 9.48
CA THR A 95 16.70 2.55 8.18
C THR A 95 16.43 1.35 7.28
N ALA A 96 15.89 1.59 6.09
CA ALA A 96 15.69 0.58 5.06
C ALA A 96 16.60 0.87 3.87
N GLU A 97 17.22 -0.18 3.33
CA GLU A 97 18.11 -0.08 2.19
C GLU A 97 17.67 -1.03 1.08
N ILE A 98 17.67 -0.55 -0.16
CA ILE A 98 17.48 -1.40 -1.34
C ILE A 98 18.71 -1.31 -2.24
N ILE A 99 19.21 -2.48 -2.61
CA ILE A 99 20.19 -2.66 -3.69
C ILE A 99 19.46 -3.33 -4.85
N ARG A 100 19.42 -2.68 -6.00
CA ARG A 100 18.78 -3.24 -7.18
C ARG A 100 19.61 -4.39 -7.74
N SER A 101 18.96 -5.31 -8.43
CA SER A 101 19.63 -6.47 -9.04
C SER A 101 20.36 -6.09 -10.34
N ASP A 102 19.91 -5.05 -11.02
CA ASP A 102 20.49 -4.48 -12.24
C ASP A 102 21.56 -3.40 -11.96
N ASP A 103 21.59 -2.84 -10.75
CA ASP A 103 22.59 -1.89 -10.28
C ASP A 103 23.08 -2.27 -8.87
N PRO A 104 23.99 -3.26 -8.76
CA PRO A 104 24.43 -3.81 -7.48
C PRO A 104 25.37 -2.90 -6.68
N ASP A 105 25.94 -1.86 -7.32
CA ASP A 105 26.92 -0.97 -6.71
C ASP A 105 26.27 0.27 -6.07
N PHE A 106 25.01 0.55 -6.41
CA PHE A 106 24.24 1.65 -5.83
C PHE A 106 23.28 1.21 -4.73
N LYS A 107 23.17 2.01 -3.67
CA LYS A 107 22.28 1.78 -2.53
C LYS A 107 21.29 2.93 -2.39
N PHE A 108 20.00 2.60 -2.44
CA PHE A 108 18.94 3.49 -1.99
C PHE A 108 18.74 3.31 -0.49
N VAL A 109 18.67 4.40 0.26
CA VAL A 109 18.62 4.37 1.73
C VAL A 109 17.61 5.38 2.24
N GLU A 110 16.66 4.92 3.06
CA GLU A 110 15.68 5.79 3.72
C GLU A 110 15.64 5.52 5.22
N LYS A 111 15.70 6.59 6.01
CA LYS A 111 15.59 6.55 7.48
C LYS A 111 14.30 7.20 7.94
N ARG A 112 13.62 6.56 8.88
CA ARG A 112 12.43 7.08 9.57
C ARG A 112 12.63 6.98 11.07
N ASP A 113 12.40 8.09 11.76
CA ASP A 113 12.48 8.18 13.21
C ASP A 113 11.19 8.79 13.78
N MET A 114 11.09 8.81 15.12
CA MET A 114 9.93 9.38 15.79
C MET A 114 9.78 10.88 15.58
N ASP A 115 10.85 11.62 15.30
CA ASP A 115 10.76 13.06 15.03
C ASP A 115 10.15 13.33 13.65
N TRP A 116 10.51 12.53 12.65
CA TRP A 116 9.82 12.48 11.36
C TRP A 116 8.34 12.13 11.56
N ALA A 117 8.04 11.12 12.37
CA ALA A 117 6.65 10.72 12.63
C ALA A 117 5.83 11.83 13.30
N LYS A 118 6.43 12.61 14.21
CA LYS A 118 5.79 13.79 14.83
C LYS A 118 5.54 14.89 13.79
N ARG A 119 6.53 15.23 12.96
CA ARG A 119 6.38 16.23 11.87
C ARG A 119 5.27 15.86 10.90
N MET A 120 5.09 14.56 10.64
CA MET A 120 4.03 14.03 9.78
C MET A 120 2.66 13.86 10.49
N GLY A 121 2.55 14.22 11.78
CA GLY A 121 1.31 14.07 12.55
C GLY A 121 0.91 12.61 12.83
N LEU A 122 1.85 11.66 12.72
CA LEU A 122 1.58 10.23 12.85
C LEU A 122 1.74 9.72 14.28
N ALA A 123 2.68 10.29 15.02
CA ALA A 123 3.04 9.83 16.36
C ALA A 123 1.87 9.79 17.37
N GLY A 124 0.81 10.57 17.13
CA GLY A 124 -0.40 10.60 17.98
C GLY A 124 -1.42 9.49 17.69
N LYS A 125 -1.34 8.80 16.55
CA LYS A 125 -2.29 7.74 16.17
C LYS A 125 -2.16 6.52 17.08
N ASP A 126 -3.25 5.81 17.34
CA ASP A 126 -3.29 4.68 18.29
C ASP A 126 -2.30 3.56 17.95
N ASN A 127 -2.23 3.15 16.68
CA ASN A 127 -1.27 2.15 16.21
C ASN A 127 0.19 2.61 16.33
N TRP A 128 0.46 3.90 16.11
CA TRP A 128 1.79 4.49 16.28
C TRP A 128 2.22 4.57 17.75
N ARG A 129 1.28 4.79 18.67
CA ARG A 129 1.55 4.76 20.11
C ARG A 129 1.78 3.35 20.63
N LYS A 130 1.05 2.36 20.10
CA LYS A 130 1.15 0.95 20.52
C LYS A 130 2.38 0.24 19.98
N ASP A 131 2.74 0.46 18.71
CA ASP A 131 3.88 -0.20 18.07
C ASP A 131 4.65 0.75 17.13
N PRO A 132 5.38 1.74 17.69
CA PRO A 132 6.08 2.75 16.90
C PRO A 132 7.16 2.13 15.99
N MET A 133 7.89 1.12 16.47
CA MET A 133 8.99 0.51 15.71
C MET A 133 8.49 -0.24 14.48
N THR A 134 7.35 -0.93 14.57
CA THR A 134 6.74 -1.56 13.39
C THR A 134 6.23 -0.52 12.41
N MET A 135 5.60 0.56 12.89
CA MET A 135 5.14 1.65 12.02
C MET A 135 6.31 2.32 11.28
N LEU A 136 7.40 2.65 11.98
CA LEU A 136 8.61 3.22 11.39
C LEU A 136 9.22 2.28 10.35
N LYS A 137 9.29 0.98 10.65
CA LYS A 137 9.75 -0.04 9.71
C LYS A 137 8.93 -0.03 8.43
N TRP A 138 7.61 -0.01 8.53
CA TRP A 138 6.76 0.03 7.36
C TRP A 138 6.96 1.29 6.54
N ARG A 139 7.09 2.47 7.17
CA ARG A 139 7.37 3.72 6.46
C ARG A 139 8.74 3.76 5.79
N ALA A 140 9.76 3.20 6.42
CA ALA A 140 11.09 3.13 5.82
C ALA A 140 11.07 2.23 4.57
N ILE A 141 10.46 1.05 4.66
CA ILE A 141 10.32 0.11 3.53
C ILE A 141 9.57 0.75 2.36
N THR A 142 8.41 1.36 2.60
CA THR A 142 7.60 1.91 1.50
C THR A 142 8.23 3.14 0.87
N ALA A 143 8.97 3.95 1.65
CA ALA A 143 9.73 5.07 1.10
C ALA A 143 10.86 4.61 0.19
N VAL A 144 11.74 3.73 0.68
CA VAL A 144 12.89 3.26 -0.12
C VAL A 144 12.44 2.49 -1.35
N ALA A 145 11.36 1.70 -1.26
CA ALA A 145 10.83 0.95 -2.41
C ALA A 145 10.27 1.87 -3.51
N ARG A 146 9.63 2.98 -3.13
CA ARG A 146 9.11 3.97 -4.10
C ARG A 146 10.23 4.69 -4.83
N GLU A 147 11.35 4.92 -4.18
CA GLU A 147 12.52 5.56 -4.78
C GLU A 147 13.33 4.57 -5.62
N ALA A 148 13.62 3.39 -5.06
CA ALA A 148 14.54 2.42 -5.64
C ALA A 148 13.94 1.63 -6.80
N CYS A 149 12.68 1.23 -6.72
CA CYS A 149 12.07 0.28 -7.66
C CYS A 149 10.54 0.46 -7.79
N PRO A 150 10.06 1.67 -8.15
CA PRO A 150 8.62 1.98 -8.27
C PRO A 150 7.88 1.08 -9.26
N GLU A 151 8.57 0.58 -10.28
CA GLU A 151 8.04 -0.34 -11.29
C GLU A 151 7.56 -1.67 -10.67
N THR A 152 8.18 -2.10 -9.57
CA THR A 152 7.82 -3.34 -8.87
C THR A 152 6.55 -3.18 -8.01
N LEU A 153 6.01 -1.96 -7.92
CA LEU A 153 4.89 -1.61 -7.04
C LEU A 153 3.56 -1.51 -7.79
N TYR A 154 3.53 -1.70 -9.11
CA TYR A 154 2.29 -1.80 -9.91
C TYR A 154 1.34 -0.59 -9.73
N GLY A 155 1.87 0.59 -9.41
CA GLY A 155 1.08 1.81 -9.14
C GLY A 155 0.51 1.93 -7.71
N ALA A 156 0.75 0.96 -6.82
CA ALA A 156 0.33 0.97 -5.41
C ALA A 156 1.52 1.10 -4.45
N GLY A 157 2.35 2.12 -4.64
CA GLY A 157 3.54 2.36 -3.82
C GLY A 157 3.25 2.89 -2.40
N TYR A 158 1.99 3.11 -2.06
CA TYR A 158 1.56 3.60 -0.75
C TYR A 158 0.75 2.53 -0.02
N THR A 159 0.95 2.50 1.29
CA THR A 159 0.12 1.72 2.21
C THR A 159 -1.18 2.43 2.57
N PRO A 160 -2.17 1.70 3.09
CA PRO A 160 -3.40 2.27 3.66
C PRO A 160 -3.17 3.54 4.49
N ASP A 161 -2.34 3.42 5.52
CA ASP A 161 -2.05 4.53 6.42
C ASP A 161 -1.44 5.74 5.70
N GLU A 162 -0.70 5.54 4.60
CA GLU A 162 -0.08 6.62 3.81
C GLU A 162 -1.06 7.46 2.99
N MET A 163 -2.19 6.87 2.61
CA MET A 163 -3.15 7.56 1.75
C MET A 163 -3.90 8.67 2.49
N ASP A 164 -4.10 8.53 3.80
CA ASP A 164 -4.85 9.50 4.60
C ASP A 164 -4.16 10.86 4.67
N TYR A 165 -2.82 10.92 4.70
CA TYR A 165 -2.10 12.20 4.74
C TYR A 165 -1.74 12.76 3.36
N LEU A 166 -1.65 11.96 2.31
CA LEU A 166 -1.50 12.50 0.95
C LEU A 166 -2.72 13.33 0.52
N ALA A 167 -3.91 12.95 0.99
CA ALA A 167 -5.12 13.72 0.74
C ALA A 167 -5.06 15.16 1.31
N TYR A 168 -4.31 15.37 2.41
CA TYR A 168 -4.07 16.71 2.98
C TYR A 168 -3.07 17.54 2.17
N VAL A 169 -2.14 16.90 1.45
CA VAL A 169 -1.15 17.62 0.62
C VAL A 169 -1.77 18.06 -0.71
N THR A 170 -2.77 17.34 -1.22
CA THR A 170 -3.39 17.61 -2.53
C THR A 170 -4.60 18.53 -2.48
N VAL A 171 -5.18 18.79 -1.31
CA VAL A 171 -6.24 19.80 -1.15
C VAL A 171 -5.55 21.04 -0.57
N PRO A 172 -5.28 22.10 -1.38
CA PRO A 172 -4.82 23.35 -0.79
C PRO A 172 -5.85 23.79 0.26
N PRO A 173 -5.42 24.35 1.41
CA PRO A 173 -6.36 24.86 2.39
C PRO A 173 -7.29 25.85 1.68
N GLN A 174 -8.60 25.57 1.69
CA GLN A 174 -9.57 26.53 1.21
C GLN A 174 -9.35 27.80 2.02
N GLN A 175 -8.90 28.87 1.36
CA GLN A 175 -8.95 30.20 1.95
C GLN A 175 -10.39 30.43 2.34
N ASP A 176 -10.61 30.56 3.64
CA ASP A 176 -11.89 30.89 4.23
C ASP A 176 -12.25 32.30 3.72
N SER A 177 -12.96 32.36 2.59
CA SER A 177 -13.52 33.59 2.06
C SER A 177 -14.77 33.89 2.88
N SER A 178 -14.55 34.33 4.12
CA SER A 178 -15.59 35.05 4.85
C SER A 178 -15.95 36.31 4.05
N PRO A 179 -17.22 36.51 3.66
CA PRO A 179 -17.61 37.73 2.99
C PRO A 179 -17.43 38.89 3.97
N MET A 180 -16.63 39.88 3.56
CA MET A 180 -16.58 41.17 4.24
C MET A 180 -17.99 41.77 4.18
N ALA A 181 -18.64 41.85 5.35
CA ALA A 181 -19.95 42.47 5.49
C ALA A 181 -19.89 43.96 5.08
N PRO A 182 -21.00 44.52 4.56
CA PRO A 182 -21.02 45.87 3.98
C PRO A 182 -20.76 47.00 5.00
#